data_AF-A0A7S0QW70-F1
#
_entry.id   AF-A0A7S0QW70-F1
#
_cell.length_a   1.000
_cell.length_b   1.000
_cell.length_c   1.000
_cell.angle_alpha   90.00
_cell.angle_beta   90.00
_cell.angle_gamma   90.00
#
_symmetry.space_group_name_H-M   'P 1'
#
loop_
_entity.id
_entity.type
_entity.pdbx_description
1 polymer ?
#
loop_
_entity_poly.entity_id
_entity_poly.type
_entity_poly.pdbx_seq_one_letter_code
_entity_poly.pdbx_strand_id
1 'polypeptide(L)'
;GNKGEEAAVHDIQASLEAEISDLREKKDARFTKIDHETGKGLGFIKMAPSEEGPSVQDLAKALVQDVKETKEKKCRFLMRILPVANTCFPSKDLIEKNVKSLVDEHFPTEEGVTPVKFSVVLEVRAFNSIPKNEIIDLVAQMVPKPHKVDLSNPEKSLSVFIIKNICLLGVVYEYHSFFKYNCNVLAMSEEERAEMCRKTTAPGTAPGPSKKAAAETADKPTEADTTAEKQETEAAAEEKKD
;
A
#
# COMPACT_ATOMS: atom_id res chain seq x y z
N GLY A 1 -10.71 -11.50 68.51
CA GLY A 1 -10.96 -12.27 67.29
C GLY A 1 -10.54 -11.46 66.09
N ASN A 2 -9.24 -11.45 65.74
CA ASN A 2 -8.70 -10.59 64.68
C ASN A 2 -8.27 -11.38 63.42
N LYS A 3 -8.09 -12.70 63.52
CA LYS A 3 -7.61 -13.55 62.40
C LYS A 3 -8.67 -13.85 61.34
N GLY A 4 -9.96 -13.84 61.71
CA GLY A 4 -11.05 -14.14 60.78
C GLY A 4 -11.37 -12.97 59.84
N GLU A 5 -11.16 -11.74 60.30
CA GLU A 5 -11.44 -10.52 59.54
C GLU A 5 -10.32 -10.23 58.53
N GLU A 6 -9.06 -10.46 58.90
CA GLU A 6 -7.89 -10.31 58.03
C GLU A 6 -7.89 -11.32 56.86
N ALA A 7 -8.34 -12.56 57.12
CA ALA A 7 -8.50 -13.58 56.08
C ALA A 7 -9.62 -13.25 55.09
N ALA A 8 -10.72 -12.65 55.56
CA ALA A 8 -11.83 -12.23 54.70
C ALA A 8 -11.45 -11.01 53.83
N VAL A 9 -10.65 -10.07 54.36
CA VAL A 9 -10.14 -8.93 53.58
C VAL A 9 -9.19 -9.39 52.48
N HIS A 10 -8.33 -10.37 52.76
CA HIS A 10 -7.42 -10.94 51.75
C HIS A 10 -8.18 -11.68 50.63
N ASP A 11 -9.27 -12.38 50.95
CA ASP A 11 -10.11 -13.08 49.97
C ASP A 11 -10.84 -12.11 49.01
N ILE A 12 -11.36 -11.00 49.55
CA ILE A 12 -11.99 -9.94 48.74
C ILE A 12 -10.97 -9.26 47.85
N GLN A 13 -9.77 -8.96 48.36
CA GLN A 13 -8.71 -8.35 47.56
C GLN A 13 -8.28 -9.28 46.41
N ALA A 14 -8.12 -10.58 46.68
CA ALA A 14 -7.78 -11.57 45.67
C ALA A 14 -8.86 -11.71 44.59
N SER A 15 -10.15 -11.71 44.97
CA SER A 15 -11.26 -11.75 44.01
C SER A 15 -11.29 -10.51 43.12
N LEU A 16 -11.06 -9.32 43.71
CA LEU A 16 -11.02 -8.07 42.95
C LEU A 16 -9.82 -8.00 41.99
N GLU A 17 -8.66 -8.51 42.42
CA GLU A 17 -7.46 -8.57 41.59
C GLU A 17 -7.64 -9.51 40.39
N ALA A 18 -8.29 -10.66 40.60
CA ALA A 18 -8.66 -11.60 39.56
C ALA A 18 -9.66 -10.99 38.56
N GLU A 19 -10.71 -10.31 39.04
CA GLU A 19 -11.66 -9.59 38.18
C GLU A 19 -10.98 -8.46 37.36
N ILE A 20 -10.04 -7.74 37.97
CA ILE A 20 -9.26 -6.71 37.28
C ILE A 20 -8.34 -7.33 36.21
N SER A 21 -7.74 -8.49 36.48
CA SER A 21 -6.91 -9.22 35.50
C SER A 21 -7.75 -9.68 34.32
N ASP A 22 -8.90 -10.32 34.56
CA ASP A 22 -9.83 -10.76 33.52
C ASP A 22 -10.35 -9.60 32.66
N LEU A 23 -10.57 -8.43 33.26
CA LEU A 23 -10.97 -7.22 32.55
C LEU A 23 -9.84 -6.60 31.73
N ARG A 24 -8.58 -6.76 32.16
CA ARG A 24 -7.39 -6.35 31.38
C ARG A 24 -7.19 -7.27 30.18
N GLU A 25 -7.28 -8.59 30.37
CA GLU A 25 -7.17 -9.56 29.29
C GLU A 25 -8.25 -9.37 28.21
N LYS A 26 -9.49 -9.01 28.60
CA LYS A 26 -10.56 -8.66 27.66
C LYS A 26 -10.33 -7.34 26.92
N LYS A 27 -9.54 -6.42 27.48
CA LYS A 27 -9.13 -5.17 26.81
C LYS A 27 -7.96 -5.38 25.84
N ASP A 28 -7.17 -6.44 26.03
CA ASP A 28 -6.02 -6.79 25.20
C ASP A 28 -6.39 -7.69 24.01
N ALA A 29 -7.62 -7.52 23.48
CA ALA A 29 -8.02 -8.20 22.26
C ALA A 29 -7.11 -7.76 21.09
N ARG A 30 -6.36 -8.72 20.53
CA ARG A 30 -5.43 -8.48 19.42
C ARG A 30 -6.09 -7.78 18.22
N PHE A 31 -7.37 -8.05 17.99
CA PHE A 31 -8.17 -7.41 16.95
C PHE A 31 -9.36 -6.70 17.57
N THR A 32 -9.47 -5.40 17.31
CA THR A 32 -10.61 -4.58 17.74
C THR A 32 -11.29 -3.97 16.53
N LYS A 33 -12.61 -4.11 16.43
CA LYS A 33 -13.38 -3.38 15.42
C LYS A 33 -13.39 -1.90 15.80
N ILE A 34 -13.05 -1.03 14.84
CA ILE A 34 -13.25 0.41 15.01
C ILE A 34 -14.60 0.75 14.35
N ASP A 35 -15.58 1.10 15.17
CA ASP A 35 -16.83 1.68 14.71
C ASP A 35 -16.59 3.15 14.36
N HIS A 36 -16.29 3.40 13.09
CA HIS A 36 -16.15 4.75 12.57
C HIS A 36 -17.16 4.97 11.46
N GLU A 37 -17.94 6.05 11.54
CA GLU A 37 -18.87 6.48 10.48
C GLU A 37 -18.13 7.13 9.28
N THR A 38 -16.93 6.63 8.96
CA THR A 38 -16.12 7.09 7.83
C THR A 38 -16.55 6.37 6.56
N GLY A 39 -17.74 6.75 6.08
CA GLY A 39 -18.26 6.34 4.77
C GLY A 39 -18.98 4.99 4.76
N LYS A 40 -19.87 4.82 3.78
CA LYS A 40 -20.64 3.59 3.60
C LYS A 40 -19.76 2.49 3.00
N GLY A 41 -19.90 1.26 3.49
CA GLY A 41 -19.23 0.08 2.92
C GLY A 41 -17.75 -0.05 3.25
N LEU A 42 -17.28 0.59 4.32
CA LEU A 42 -15.93 0.44 4.86
C LEU A 42 -16.00 -0.06 6.30
N GLY A 43 -15.12 -0.97 6.65
CA GLY A 43 -14.93 -1.47 8.01
C GLY A 43 -13.47 -1.38 8.40
N PHE A 44 -13.22 -0.99 9.64
CA PHE A 44 -11.87 -0.85 10.18
C PHE A 44 -11.66 -1.87 11.29
N ILE A 45 -10.55 -2.60 11.21
CA ILE A 45 -10.12 -3.53 12.25
C ILE A 45 -8.73 -3.07 12.68
N LYS A 46 -8.61 -2.66 13.93
CA LYS A 46 -7.34 -2.36 14.57
C LYS A 46 -6.68 -3.67 14.97
N MET A 47 -5.43 -3.84 14.58
CA MET A 47 -4.57 -4.90 15.11
C MET A 47 -3.63 -4.26 16.14
N ALA A 48 -3.57 -4.81 17.35
CA ALA A 48 -2.58 -4.40 18.34
C ALA A 48 -1.17 -4.82 17.84
N PRO A 49 -0.16 -3.94 17.93
CA PRO A 49 1.23 -4.30 17.63
C PRO A 49 1.66 -5.47 18.53
N SER A 50 2.42 -6.40 17.97
CA SER A 50 2.96 -7.55 18.68
C SER A 50 4.38 -7.77 18.18
N GLU A 51 5.36 -7.91 19.09
CA GLU A 51 6.75 -8.10 18.71
C GLU A 51 7.01 -9.47 18.05
N GLU A 52 6.20 -10.47 18.37
CA GLU A 52 6.31 -11.83 17.84
C GLU A 52 5.29 -12.13 16.72
N GLY A 53 4.38 -11.18 16.44
CA GLY A 53 3.25 -11.38 15.53
C GLY A 53 3.52 -10.87 14.10
N PRO A 54 2.82 -11.40 13.08
CA PRO A 54 2.88 -10.87 11.72
C PRO A 54 2.47 -9.39 11.67
N SER A 55 3.11 -8.65 10.77
CA SER A 55 2.75 -7.27 10.43
C SER A 55 1.36 -7.22 9.78
N VAL A 56 0.74 -6.03 9.76
CA VAL A 56 -0.58 -5.84 9.11
C VAL A 56 -0.50 -6.15 7.62
N GLN A 57 0.65 -5.82 6.99
CA GLN A 57 0.93 -6.07 5.59
C GLN A 57 1.01 -7.57 5.30
N ASP A 58 1.72 -8.32 6.14
CA ASP A 58 1.89 -9.77 5.98
C ASP A 58 0.57 -10.51 6.19
N LEU A 59 -0.21 -10.10 7.20
CA LEU A 59 -1.55 -10.65 7.44
C LEU A 59 -2.46 -10.40 6.24
N ALA A 60 -2.49 -9.19 5.70
CA ALA A 60 -3.29 -8.88 4.52
C ALA A 60 -2.84 -9.69 3.30
N LYS A 61 -1.53 -9.86 3.09
CA LYS A 61 -0.97 -10.70 2.03
C LYS A 61 -1.40 -12.17 2.20
N ALA A 62 -1.26 -12.73 3.39
CA ALA A 62 -1.67 -14.11 3.67
C ALA A 62 -3.17 -14.32 3.39
N LEU A 63 -4.03 -13.39 3.80
CA LEU A 63 -5.47 -13.48 3.55
C LEU A 63 -5.82 -13.47 2.06
N VAL A 64 -5.17 -12.63 1.24
CA VAL A 64 -5.42 -12.63 -0.21
C VAL A 64 -4.77 -13.80 -0.93
N GLN A 65 -3.64 -14.29 -0.42
CA GLN A 65 -2.98 -15.48 -0.94
C GLN A 65 -3.84 -16.73 -0.70
N ASP A 66 -4.38 -16.90 0.52
CA ASP A 66 -5.35 -17.96 0.84
C ASP A 66 -6.51 -17.96 -0.16
N VAL A 67 -7.14 -16.79 -0.40
CA VAL A 67 -8.28 -16.68 -1.33
C VAL A 67 -7.85 -17.01 -2.78
N LYS A 68 -6.62 -16.65 -3.16
CA LYS A 68 -6.07 -16.97 -4.48
C LYS A 68 -5.86 -18.47 -4.65
N GLU A 69 -5.44 -19.18 -3.61
CA GLU A 69 -5.17 -20.62 -3.62
C GLU A 69 -6.45 -21.44 -3.51
N THR A 70 -7.32 -21.13 -2.55
CA THR A 70 -8.56 -21.88 -2.31
C THR A 70 -9.66 -21.57 -3.32
N LYS A 71 -9.59 -20.39 -3.98
CA LYS A 71 -10.68 -19.83 -4.79
C LYS A 71 -11.98 -19.62 -4.01
N GLU A 72 -11.89 -19.58 -2.69
CA GLU A 72 -13.04 -19.41 -1.82
C GLU A 72 -12.91 -18.15 -0.97
N LYS A 73 -14.02 -17.42 -0.88
CA LYS A 73 -14.14 -16.23 -0.03
C LYS A 73 -14.69 -16.62 1.33
N LYS A 74 -13.90 -16.36 2.38
CA LYS A 74 -14.29 -16.59 3.78
C LYS A 74 -15.40 -15.62 4.27
N CYS A 75 -15.68 -14.55 3.53
CA CYS A 75 -16.68 -13.55 3.88
C CYS A 75 -17.57 -13.19 2.68
N ARG A 76 -18.89 -13.22 2.87
CA ARG A 76 -19.88 -12.98 1.80
C ARG A 76 -19.81 -11.57 1.20
N PHE A 77 -19.62 -10.55 2.04
CA PHE A 77 -19.72 -9.13 1.65
C PHE A 77 -18.36 -8.43 1.52
N LEU A 78 -17.27 -9.13 1.82
CA LEU A 78 -15.94 -8.57 1.76
C LEU A 78 -15.47 -8.48 0.30
N MET A 79 -15.33 -7.25 -0.19
CA MET A 79 -14.84 -7.00 -1.55
C MET A 79 -13.31 -6.91 -1.60
N ARG A 80 -12.71 -6.20 -0.65
CA ARG A 80 -11.28 -5.86 -0.66
C ARG A 80 -10.75 -5.79 0.76
N ILE A 81 -9.54 -6.31 0.97
CA ILE A 81 -8.76 -6.13 2.21
C ILE A 81 -7.58 -5.23 1.88
N LEU A 82 -7.35 -4.18 2.68
CA LEU A 82 -6.22 -3.30 2.49
C LEU A 82 -5.50 -3.12 3.82
N PRO A 83 -4.19 -3.40 3.89
CA PRO A 83 -3.41 -3.13 5.08
C PRO A 83 -3.26 -1.62 5.28
N VAL A 84 -3.44 -1.18 6.51
CA VAL A 84 -3.19 0.21 6.94
C VAL A 84 -2.19 0.14 8.07
N ALA A 85 -1.03 0.75 7.86
CA ALA A 85 0.02 0.85 8.85
C ALA A 85 -0.13 2.14 9.67
N ASN A 86 -0.29 3.28 8.98
CA ASN A 86 -0.38 4.60 9.61
C ASN A 86 -1.66 5.34 9.19
N THR A 87 -2.19 6.17 10.07
CA THR A 87 -3.32 7.07 9.78
C THR A 87 -2.97 8.49 10.17
N CYS A 88 -3.41 9.46 9.36
CA CYS A 88 -3.16 10.89 9.61
C CYS A 88 -4.24 11.76 8.99
N PHE A 89 -4.23 13.05 9.30
CA PHE A 89 -5.05 14.03 8.60
C PHE A 89 -4.46 14.31 7.20
N PRO A 90 -5.27 14.47 6.14
CA PRO A 90 -4.80 14.65 4.76
C PRO A 90 -4.25 16.07 4.52
N SER A 91 -3.17 16.41 5.22
CA SER A 91 -2.30 17.57 4.96
C SER A 91 -0.99 17.08 4.35
N LYS A 92 -0.37 17.88 3.48
CA LYS A 92 0.90 17.52 2.81
C LYS A 92 1.99 17.19 3.83
N ASP A 93 2.21 18.07 4.79
CA ASP A 93 3.25 17.89 5.84
C ASP A 93 3.05 16.61 6.66
N LEU A 94 1.79 16.27 6.98
CA LEU A 94 1.48 15.09 7.77
C LEU A 94 1.60 13.81 6.94
N ILE A 95 1.20 13.85 5.67
CA ILE A 95 1.40 12.74 4.74
C ILE A 95 2.89 12.46 4.58
N GLU A 96 3.70 13.49 4.32
CA GLU A 96 5.17 13.36 4.20
C GLU A 96 5.79 12.70 5.44
N LYS A 97 5.46 13.21 6.64
CA LYS A 97 5.99 12.67 7.88
C LYS A 97 5.65 11.19 8.07
N ASN A 98 4.40 10.80 7.83
CA ASN A 98 3.95 9.42 8.06
C ASN A 98 4.42 8.47 6.94
N VAL A 99 4.53 8.95 5.71
CA VAL A 99 5.09 8.18 4.59
C VAL A 99 6.58 7.95 4.80
N LYS A 100 7.33 8.95 5.27
CA LYS A 100 8.75 8.80 5.56
C LYS A 100 9.02 7.63 6.52
N SER A 101 8.26 7.52 7.61
CA SER A 101 8.38 6.38 8.53
C SER A 101 8.12 5.03 7.85
N LEU A 102 7.19 4.97 6.89
CA LEU A 102 6.93 3.75 6.12
C LEU A 102 8.02 3.46 5.09
N VAL A 103 8.59 4.50 4.47
CA VAL A 103 9.67 4.37 3.51
C VAL A 103 10.93 3.85 4.21
N ASP A 104 11.29 4.42 5.35
CA ASP A 104 12.46 4.01 6.12
C ASP A 104 12.37 2.53 6.55
N GLU A 105 11.17 2.05 6.87
CA GLU A 105 10.92 0.65 7.27
C GLU A 105 10.91 -0.32 6.06
N HIS A 106 10.30 0.06 4.93
CA HIS A 106 10.04 -0.85 3.81
C HIS A 106 11.00 -0.73 2.62
N PHE A 107 11.77 0.37 2.56
CA PHE A 107 12.73 0.70 1.50
C PHE A 107 14.09 1.09 2.09
N PRO A 108 14.79 0.14 2.77
CA PRO A 108 16.09 0.41 3.35
C PRO A 108 17.12 0.74 2.25
N THR A 109 17.94 1.77 2.49
CA THR A 109 18.95 2.27 1.54
C THR A 109 20.37 1.78 1.91
N GLU A 110 20.48 0.64 2.59
CA GLU A 110 21.77 0.10 2.99
C GLU A 110 22.61 -0.36 1.78
N GLU A 111 23.94 -0.28 1.92
CA GLU A 111 24.86 -0.69 0.86
C GLU A 111 24.70 -2.19 0.56
N GLY A 112 24.21 -2.51 -0.64
CA GLY A 112 23.96 -3.89 -1.10
C GLY A 112 22.48 -4.26 -1.26
N VAL A 113 21.54 -3.35 -0.95
CA VAL A 113 20.11 -3.63 -1.14
C VAL A 113 19.74 -3.64 -2.63
N THR A 114 19.01 -4.69 -3.04
CA THR A 114 18.51 -4.84 -4.40
C THR A 114 17.47 -3.75 -4.72
N PRO A 115 17.57 -3.06 -5.88
CA PRO A 115 16.58 -2.06 -6.28
C PRO A 115 15.17 -2.64 -6.39
N VAL A 116 14.31 -2.30 -5.43
CA VAL A 116 12.89 -2.68 -5.46
C VAL A 116 12.11 -1.82 -6.45
N LYS A 117 11.29 -2.46 -7.29
CA LYS A 117 10.33 -1.76 -8.14
C LYS A 117 9.07 -1.43 -7.35
N PHE A 118 8.66 -0.16 -7.37
CA PHE A 118 7.49 0.27 -6.60
C PHE A 118 6.50 1.10 -7.40
N SER A 119 5.27 1.19 -6.90
CA SER A 119 4.26 2.11 -7.42
C SER A 119 3.54 2.83 -6.29
N VAL A 120 2.95 3.98 -6.58
CA VAL A 120 2.06 4.69 -5.64
C VAL A 120 0.63 4.47 -6.08
N VAL A 121 -0.22 3.99 -5.18
CA VAL A 121 -1.65 3.76 -5.40
C VAL A 121 -2.42 4.74 -4.55
N LEU A 122 -3.12 5.68 -5.18
CA LEU A 122 -3.95 6.67 -4.51
C LEU A 122 -5.43 6.42 -4.81
N GLU A 123 -6.23 6.25 -3.77
CA GLU A 123 -7.70 6.29 -3.86
C GLU A 123 -8.25 7.42 -3.00
N VAL A 124 -9.08 8.27 -3.58
CA VAL A 124 -9.67 9.43 -2.90
C VAL A 124 -11.20 9.32 -2.94
N ARG A 125 -11.83 9.45 -1.77
CA ARG A 125 -13.29 9.45 -1.60
C ARG A 125 -13.72 10.68 -0.79
N ALA A 126 -14.59 11.49 -1.36
CA ALA A 126 -15.14 12.67 -0.70
C ALA A 126 -14.06 13.64 -0.14
N PHE A 127 -12.96 13.81 -0.88
CA PHE A 127 -11.90 14.77 -0.59
C PHE A 127 -11.41 15.41 -1.89
N ASN A 128 -11.21 16.72 -1.88
CA ASN A 128 -10.86 17.51 -3.06
C ASN A 128 -9.89 18.68 -2.77
N SER A 129 -9.36 18.79 -1.55
CA SER A 129 -8.52 19.93 -1.15
C SER A 129 -7.13 19.89 -1.78
N ILE A 130 -6.58 18.71 -2.06
CA ILE A 130 -5.27 18.53 -2.70
C ILE A 130 -5.46 17.71 -3.99
N PRO A 131 -4.92 18.16 -5.13
CA PRO A 131 -4.93 17.38 -6.37
C PRO A 131 -4.28 16.01 -6.22
N LYS A 132 -4.84 15.00 -6.89
CA LYS A 132 -4.35 13.61 -6.83
C LYS A 132 -2.89 13.47 -7.26
N ASN A 133 -2.52 14.13 -8.36
CA ASN A 133 -1.17 14.06 -8.92
C ASN A 133 -0.14 14.62 -7.93
N GLU A 134 -0.48 15.71 -7.24
CA GLU A 134 0.39 16.31 -6.25
C GLU A 134 0.70 15.36 -5.09
N ILE A 135 -0.30 14.60 -4.61
CA ILE A 135 -0.09 13.58 -3.56
C ILE A 135 0.77 12.43 -4.09
N ILE A 136 0.52 11.97 -5.32
CA ILE A 136 1.30 10.88 -5.94
C ILE A 136 2.76 11.29 -6.09
N ASP A 137 3.00 12.47 -6.65
CA ASP A 137 4.35 13.00 -6.88
C ASP A 137 5.09 13.20 -5.56
N LEU A 138 4.39 13.71 -4.54
CA LEU A 138 4.93 13.89 -3.21
C LEU A 138 5.40 12.57 -2.60
N VAL A 139 4.55 11.54 -2.63
CA VAL A 139 4.90 10.21 -2.08
C VAL A 139 6.00 9.55 -2.90
N ALA A 140 5.99 9.68 -4.23
CA ALA A 140 7.01 9.10 -5.09
C ALA A 140 8.40 9.72 -4.86
N GLN A 141 8.47 11.02 -4.60
CA GLN A 141 9.73 11.73 -4.32
C GLN A 141 10.35 11.36 -2.97
N MET A 142 9.55 10.86 -2.03
CA MET A 142 10.03 10.43 -0.70
C MET A 142 10.80 9.12 -0.74
N VAL A 143 10.64 8.30 -1.78
CA VAL A 143 11.35 7.03 -1.88
C VAL A 143 12.77 7.26 -2.41
N PRO A 144 13.81 6.89 -1.65
CA PRO A 144 15.19 7.10 -2.06
C PRO A 144 15.59 6.22 -3.25
N LYS A 145 16.58 6.69 -4.03
CA LYS A 145 17.28 5.84 -5.01
C LYS A 145 18.10 4.80 -4.22
N PRO A 146 18.20 3.52 -4.65
CA PRO A 146 18.11 3.05 -6.03
C PRO A 146 16.73 2.54 -6.48
N HIS A 147 15.69 2.65 -5.65
CA HIS A 147 14.35 2.16 -5.99
C HIS A 147 13.77 2.88 -7.21
N LYS A 148 13.05 2.13 -8.06
CA LYS A 148 12.51 2.64 -9.32
C LYS A 148 10.99 2.51 -9.34
N VAL A 149 10.33 3.57 -9.81
CA VAL A 149 8.89 3.55 -10.07
C VAL A 149 8.59 2.67 -11.28
N ASP A 150 7.75 1.65 -11.10
CA ASP A 150 7.20 0.79 -12.16
C ASP A 150 5.68 0.67 -11.96
N LEU A 151 4.91 1.24 -12.88
CA LEU A 151 3.44 1.20 -12.84
C LEU A 151 2.87 -0.11 -13.37
N SER A 152 3.67 -0.91 -14.09
CA SER A 152 3.21 -2.13 -14.76
C SER A 152 3.37 -3.35 -13.87
N ASN A 153 4.56 -3.53 -13.27
CA ASN A 153 4.84 -4.67 -12.39
C ASN A 153 5.63 -4.27 -11.14
N PRO A 154 4.98 -3.55 -10.20
CA PRO A 154 5.59 -3.21 -8.92
C PRO A 154 5.64 -4.43 -7.99
N GLU A 155 6.76 -4.60 -7.29
CA GLU A 155 6.91 -5.59 -6.22
C GLU A 155 6.19 -5.13 -4.94
N LYS A 156 6.37 -3.85 -4.60
CA LYS A 156 5.69 -3.18 -3.49
C LYS A 156 4.92 -1.98 -4.02
N SER A 157 3.74 -1.71 -3.48
CA SER A 157 3.04 -0.46 -3.75
C SER A 157 2.75 0.28 -2.45
N LEU A 158 3.07 1.58 -2.43
CA LEU A 158 2.66 2.48 -1.38
C LEU A 158 1.20 2.83 -1.61
N SER A 159 0.32 2.42 -0.70
CA SER A 159 -1.11 2.64 -0.81
C SER A 159 -1.55 3.80 0.07
N VAL A 160 -2.19 4.79 -0.54
CA VAL A 160 -2.71 5.99 0.10
C VAL A 160 -4.21 6.04 -0.15
N PHE A 161 -5.01 5.93 0.91
CA PHE A 161 -6.46 6.05 0.85
C PHE A 161 -6.90 7.28 1.62
N ILE A 162 -7.54 8.23 0.94
CA ILE A 162 -8.07 9.43 1.58
C ILE A 162 -9.59 9.35 1.55
N ILE A 163 -10.22 9.39 2.71
CA ILE A 163 -11.67 9.38 2.87
C ILE A 163 -12.07 10.54 3.77
N LYS A 164 -12.79 11.51 3.22
CA LYS A 164 -13.14 12.76 3.91
C LYS A 164 -11.90 13.44 4.50
N ASN A 165 -11.74 13.40 5.82
CA ASN A 165 -10.66 14.03 6.59
C ASN A 165 -9.66 13.03 7.17
N ILE A 166 -9.66 11.78 6.68
CA ILE A 166 -8.74 10.73 7.15
C ILE A 166 -7.91 10.23 5.98
N CYS A 167 -6.59 10.22 6.16
CA CYS A 167 -5.63 9.59 5.28
C CYS A 167 -5.14 8.28 5.91
N LEU A 168 -5.20 7.20 5.14
CA LEU A 168 -4.78 5.86 5.52
C LEU A 168 -3.60 5.47 4.63
N LEU A 169 -2.49 5.12 5.26
CA LEU A 169 -1.23 4.83 4.62
C LEU A 169 -0.85 3.38 4.90
N GLY A 170 -0.36 2.69 3.89
CA GLY A 170 0.08 1.31 4.00
C GLY A 170 0.99 0.89 2.87
N VAL A 171 1.56 -0.31 3.00
CA VAL A 171 2.34 -0.97 1.96
C VAL A 171 1.63 -2.25 1.57
N VAL A 172 1.44 -2.45 0.28
CA VAL A 172 0.86 -3.67 -0.28
C VAL A 172 1.89 -4.35 -1.17
N TYR A 173 1.85 -5.68 -1.21
CA TYR A 173 2.75 -6.49 -2.03
C TYR A 173 2.02 -6.95 -3.29
N GLU A 174 2.71 -6.95 -4.43
CA GLU A 174 2.21 -7.56 -5.67
C GLU A 174 0.78 -7.08 -6.03
N TYR A 175 0.49 -5.78 -5.86
CA TYR A 175 -0.86 -5.21 -5.89
C TYR A 175 -1.64 -5.54 -7.17
N HIS A 176 -0.96 -5.55 -8.32
CA HIS A 176 -1.54 -5.91 -9.61
C HIS A 176 -1.83 -7.42 -9.70
N SER A 177 -0.88 -8.27 -9.28
CA SER A 177 -1.03 -9.73 -9.26
C SER A 177 -2.16 -10.20 -8.34
N PHE A 178 -2.40 -9.48 -7.23
CA PHE A 178 -3.54 -9.73 -6.34
C PHE A 178 -4.83 -9.01 -6.77
N PHE A 179 -4.95 -8.57 -8.02
CA PHE A 179 -6.12 -7.87 -8.55
C PHE A 179 -6.61 -6.72 -7.63
N LYS A 180 -5.67 -5.89 -7.18
CA LYS A 180 -5.94 -4.76 -6.27
C LYS A 180 -6.52 -5.20 -4.92
N TYR A 181 -6.12 -6.39 -4.46
CA TYR A 181 -6.59 -7.06 -3.25
C TYR A 181 -8.12 -7.32 -3.25
N ASN A 182 -8.72 -7.44 -4.44
CA ASN A 182 -10.15 -7.72 -4.57
C ASN A 182 -10.42 -9.22 -4.43
N CYS A 183 -10.96 -9.63 -3.27
CA CYS A 183 -11.23 -11.02 -2.94
C CYS A 183 -12.23 -11.67 -3.91
N ASN A 184 -13.19 -10.91 -4.45
CA ASN A 184 -14.15 -11.46 -5.40
C ASN A 184 -13.48 -11.83 -6.73
N VAL A 185 -12.60 -10.96 -7.25
CA VAL A 185 -11.89 -11.23 -8.51
C VAL A 185 -10.84 -12.33 -8.32
N LEU A 186 -10.22 -12.41 -7.14
CA LEU A 186 -9.27 -13.46 -6.80
C LEU A 186 -9.91 -14.85 -6.73
N ALA A 187 -11.13 -14.91 -6.19
CA ALA A 187 -11.91 -16.15 -6.05
C ALA A 187 -12.51 -16.64 -7.38
N MET A 188 -12.67 -15.78 -8.38
CA MET A 188 -13.18 -16.18 -9.70
C MET A 188 -12.23 -17.15 -10.43
N SER A 189 -12.78 -17.94 -11.34
CA SER A 189 -11.98 -18.73 -12.28
C SER A 189 -11.27 -17.85 -13.31
N GLU A 190 -10.31 -18.40 -14.05
CA GLU A 190 -9.65 -17.65 -15.14
C GLU A 190 -10.63 -17.29 -16.26
N GLU A 191 -11.58 -18.17 -16.54
CA GLU A 191 -12.60 -17.99 -17.58
C GLU A 191 -13.57 -16.85 -17.19
N GLU A 192 -14.04 -16.85 -15.94
CA GLU A 192 -14.90 -15.80 -15.39
C GLU A 192 -14.19 -14.44 -15.38
N ARG A 193 -12.90 -14.42 -15.02
CA ARG A 193 -12.07 -13.21 -15.10
C ARG A 193 -11.90 -12.73 -16.54
N ALA A 194 -11.63 -13.64 -17.47
CA ALA A 194 -11.50 -13.30 -18.89
C ALA A 194 -12.81 -12.78 -19.48
N GLU A 195 -13.96 -13.29 -19.05
CA GLU A 195 -15.27 -12.77 -19.42
C GLU A 195 -15.54 -11.39 -18.83
N MET A 196 -15.20 -11.17 -17.55
CA MET A 196 -15.33 -9.85 -16.91
C MET A 196 -14.49 -8.80 -17.65
N CYS A 197 -13.24 -9.12 -18.02
CA CYS A 197 -12.37 -8.22 -18.77
C CYS A 197 -12.96 -7.87 -20.16
N ARG A 198 -13.54 -8.86 -20.85
CA ARG A 198 -14.26 -8.68 -22.13
C ARG A 198 -15.51 -7.79 -21.97
N LYS A 199 -16.28 -7.96 -20.90
CA LYS A 199 -17.47 -7.14 -20.62
C LYS A 199 -17.13 -5.69 -20.25
N THR A 200 -15.97 -5.44 -19.65
CA THR A 200 -15.51 -4.06 -19.38
C THR A 200 -14.92 -3.36 -20.61
N THR A 201 -14.75 -4.07 -21.74
CA THR A 201 -14.15 -3.53 -22.96
C THR A 201 -15.04 -3.74 -24.20
N ALA A 202 -16.14 -2.97 -24.36
CA ALA A 202 -16.69 -2.58 -25.68
C ALA A 202 -17.88 -1.58 -25.60
N PRO A 203 -18.10 -0.69 -26.61
CA PRO A 203 -17.23 -0.26 -27.71
C PRO A 203 -16.92 1.26 -27.69
N GLY A 204 -15.66 1.62 -27.95
CA GLY A 204 -15.26 3.00 -28.25
C GLY A 204 -13.98 3.47 -27.56
N THR A 205 -12.84 2.82 -27.83
CA THR A 205 -11.49 3.40 -28.04
C THR A 205 -10.56 2.22 -28.30
N ALA A 206 -9.89 2.22 -29.46
CA ALA A 206 -8.98 1.16 -29.87
C ALA A 206 -7.74 1.10 -28.94
N PRO A 207 -7.26 -0.08 -28.52
CA PRO A 207 -5.94 -0.21 -27.90
C PRO A 207 -4.86 -0.24 -28.98
N GLY A 208 -3.90 0.69 -28.91
CA GLY A 208 -2.63 0.61 -29.64
C GLY A 208 -1.83 -0.62 -29.19
N PRO A 209 -0.93 -1.15 -30.05
CA PRO A 209 -0.36 -2.47 -29.86
C PRO A 209 0.67 -2.48 -28.73
N SER A 210 0.34 -3.17 -27.64
CA SER A 210 1.33 -3.65 -26.66
C SER A 210 2.25 -4.66 -27.36
N LYS A 211 3.50 -4.25 -27.62
CA LYS A 211 4.54 -5.14 -28.17
C LYS A 211 4.83 -6.27 -27.18
N LYS A 212 4.70 -7.48 -27.71
CA LYS A 212 5.17 -8.76 -27.16
C LYS A 212 6.62 -8.69 -26.68
N ALA A 213 6.87 -9.43 -25.61
CA ALA A 213 8.18 -9.96 -25.25
C ALA A 213 8.81 -10.71 -26.44
N ALA A 214 10.10 -10.48 -26.66
CA ALA A 214 10.99 -11.41 -27.34
C ALA A 214 12.28 -11.46 -26.52
N ALA A 215 12.56 -12.63 -25.97
CA ALA A 215 13.88 -13.04 -25.55
C ALA A 215 14.63 -13.52 -26.81
N GLU A 216 15.84 -13.02 -27.06
CA GLU A 216 16.96 -13.86 -27.47
C GLU A 216 18.28 -13.10 -27.31
N THR A 217 19.26 -13.84 -26.81
CA THR A 217 20.65 -13.48 -26.53
C THR A 217 21.55 -13.58 -27.77
N ALA A 218 22.68 -12.87 -27.70
CA ALA A 218 24.02 -13.20 -28.22
C ALA A 218 24.58 -12.38 -29.40
N ASP A 219 25.65 -11.64 -29.03
CA ASP A 219 26.97 -11.51 -29.66
C ASP A 219 27.27 -10.45 -30.76
N LYS A 220 28.38 -9.74 -30.51
CA LYS A 220 29.08 -8.66 -31.25
C LYS A 220 29.96 -9.27 -32.37
N PRO A 221 30.85 -8.55 -33.12
CA PRO A 221 31.10 -7.10 -33.32
C PRO A 221 31.06 -6.71 -34.83
N THR A 222 31.29 -5.45 -35.27
CA THR A 222 32.61 -4.87 -35.59
C THR A 222 32.46 -3.50 -36.33
N GLU A 223 33.39 -2.59 -36.04
CA GLU A 223 33.92 -1.40 -36.81
C GLU A 223 32.95 -0.31 -37.32
N ALA A 224 33.02 0.94 -36.83
CA ALA A 224 34.04 1.97 -37.06
C ALA A 224 34.02 2.55 -38.48
N ASP A 225 33.45 3.75 -38.64
CA ASP A 225 34.13 4.81 -39.38
C ASP A 225 33.70 6.21 -38.90
N THR A 226 34.71 7.08 -38.97
CA THR A 226 34.88 8.49 -38.58
C THR A 226 34.08 9.38 -39.54
N THR A 227 33.64 10.58 -39.19
CA THR A 227 34.27 11.90 -39.48
C THR A 227 33.36 12.96 -38.81
N ALA A 228 33.81 13.76 -37.82
CA ALA A 228 34.32 15.16 -37.96
C ALA A 228 33.65 15.91 -39.14
N GLU A 229 33.14 17.13 -39.09
CA GLU A 229 33.44 18.44 -38.47
C GLU A 229 32.16 19.27 -38.86
N LYS A 230 31.70 20.36 -38.27
CA LYS A 230 32.38 21.57 -37.84
C LYS A 230 31.30 22.46 -37.18
N GLN A 231 31.63 23.04 -36.02
CA GLN A 231 30.96 24.23 -35.51
C GLN A 231 31.44 25.44 -36.29
N GLU A 232 30.54 26.37 -36.61
CA GLU A 232 30.92 27.77 -36.77
C GLU A 232 29.84 28.66 -36.13
N THR A 233 30.38 29.64 -35.42
CA THR A 233 29.82 30.64 -34.52
C THR A 233 29.50 31.94 -35.26
N GLU A 234 28.48 32.68 -34.81
CA GLU A 234 28.44 34.16 -34.79
C GLU A 234 27.24 34.58 -33.89
N ALA A 235 27.44 35.08 -32.66
CA ALA A 235 27.60 36.50 -32.27
C ALA A 235 26.38 37.37 -32.67
N ALA A 236 25.44 37.65 -31.76
CA ALA A 236 25.41 38.77 -30.80
C ALA A 236 25.26 40.17 -31.44
N ALA A 237 24.11 40.84 -31.23
CA ALA A 237 24.01 42.19 -30.65
C ALA A 237 22.57 42.76 -30.74
N GLU A 238 22.12 43.33 -29.62
CA GLU A 238 21.29 44.53 -29.39
C GLU A 238 20.00 44.79 -30.20
N GLU A 239 19.03 45.62 -29.79
CA GLU A 239 18.48 46.15 -28.54
C GLU A 239 17.39 47.15 -29.03
N LYS A 240 16.27 47.23 -28.31
CA LYS A 240 15.35 48.39 -28.19
C LYS A 240 14.48 48.89 -29.37
N LYS A 241 13.22 49.11 -28.95
CA LYS A 241 12.27 50.19 -29.33
C LYS A 241 11.83 50.28 -30.79
N ASP A 242 10.58 49.91 -31.04
CA ASP A 242 9.45 50.85 -30.99
C ASP A 242 8.16 50.13 -30.58
#